data_AF-A0AA95G4Z0-F1
#
_entry.id   AF-A0AA95G4Z0-F1
#
_cell.length_a   1.000
_cell.length_b   1.000
_cell.length_c   1.000
_cell.angle_alpha   90.00
_cell.angle_beta   90.00
_cell.angle_gamma   90.00
#
_symmetry.space_group_name_H-M   'P 1'
#
loop_
_entity.id
_entity.type
_entity.pdbx_description
1 polymer ?
#
loop_
_entity_poly.entity_id
_entity_poly.type
_entity_poly.pdbx_seq_one_letter_code
_entity_poly.pdbx_strand_id
1 'polypeptide(L)'
;MKNLYCKFIVALVFIYLHCSAFACINSLGAIELSNSEIECIDHSGSVKLINIKIKKNYINSGKSNFQNVFVESINSSGSFTADNLTAEIFNGSGAFYGDKINIKNINNSGTFVSKKLICDDYKGSGNFKGYNVLLNNFTNDGAVRFEENSVINGKIYVKGYFYAENSTFNKAIFVESNKVKITNKTKTKEIIIKKSSFSFFNKKYVYIDNSTVNGDILFEDGNGTVILENNGKLNGKIYGGILKKL
;
A
#
# COMPACT_ATOMS: atom_id res chain seq x y z
N MET A 1 13.47 -60.53 23.64
CA MET A 1 13.28 -59.84 22.34
C MET A 1 11.94 -59.13 22.15
N LYS A 2 10.81 -59.56 22.75
CA LYS A 2 9.50 -58.89 22.61
C LYS A 2 9.37 -57.50 23.26
N ASN A 3 10.17 -57.19 24.29
CA ASN A 3 10.10 -55.89 25.00
C ASN A 3 10.87 -54.74 24.33
N LEU A 4 11.72 -55.02 23.33
CA LEU A 4 12.48 -53.97 22.62
C LEU A 4 11.64 -53.35 21.49
N TYR A 5 10.81 -54.16 20.83
CA TYR A 5 9.92 -53.72 19.74
C TYR A 5 8.85 -52.72 20.21
N CYS A 6 8.29 -52.92 21.41
CA CYS A 6 7.22 -52.05 21.92
C CYS A 6 7.72 -50.63 22.25
N LYS A 7 8.95 -50.50 22.76
CA LYS A 7 9.56 -49.18 23.02
C LYS A 7 9.95 -48.44 21.75
N PHE A 8 10.32 -49.15 20.69
CA PHE A 8 10.68 -48.54 19.39
C PHE A 8 9.44 -48.01 18.65
N ILE A 9 8.31 -48.71 18.73
CA ILE A 9 7.05 -48.27 18.10
C ILE A 9 6.48 -47.02 18.80
N VAL A 10 6.53 -46.95 20.13
CA VAL A 10 6.07 -45.75 20.87
C VAL A 10 6.96 -44.54 20.58
N ALA A 11 8.28 -44.72 20.46
CA ALA A 11 9.19 -43.64 20.07
C ALA A 11 8.94 -43.13 18.63
N LEU A 12 8.69 -44.04 17.68
CA LEU A 12 8.36 -43.68 16.29
C LEU A 12 7.02 -42.93 16.18
N VAL A 13 6.01 -43.31 16.96
CA VAL A 13 4.71 -42.61 17.01
C VAL A 13 4.85 -41.21 17.61
N PHE A 14 5.67 -41.03 18.65
CA PHE A 14 5.96 -39.70 19.20
C PHE A 14 6.76 -38.81 18.24
N ILE A 15 7.72 -39.37 17.49
CA ILE A 15 8.46 -38.64 16.47
C ILE A 15 7.55 -38.25 15.30
N TYR A 16 6.61 -39.11 14.89
CA TYR A 16 5.64 -38.80 13.83
C TYR A 16 4.62 -37.73 14.26
N LEU A 17 4.14 -37.78 15.51
CA LEU A 17 3.22 -36.79 16.08
C LEU A 17 3.89 -35.43 16.32
N HIS A 18 5.21 -35.37 16.53
CA HIS A 18 5.95 -34.10 16.64
C HIS A 18 6.45 -33.56 15.30
N CYS A 19 6.48 -34.37 14.23
CA CYS A 19 6.91 -33.93 12.90
C CYS A 19 5.80 -33.16 12.16
N SER A 20 4.52 -33.42 12.46
CA SER A 20 3.38 -32.79 11.79
C SER A 20 2.93 -31.44 12.38
N ALA A 21 3.48 -31.01 13.53
CA ALA A 21 3.06 -29.77 14.20
C ALA A 21 3.67 -28.49 13.59
N PHE A 22 4.51 -28.61 12.56
CA PHE A 22 5.30 -27.49 12.02
C PHE A 22 5.33 -27.42 10.48
N ALA A 23 4.50 -28.19 9.79
CA ALA A 23 4.48 -28.18 8.33
C ALA A 23 3.57 -27.05 7.80
N CYS A 24 4.03 -26.32 6.79
CA CYS A 24 3.18 -25.41 6.04
C CYS A 24 2.06 -26.19 5.33
N ILE A 25 0.89 -25.56 5.21
CA ILE A 25 -0.15 -26.08 4.32
C ILE A 25 0.34 -25.86 2.88
N ASN A 26 0.63 -26.96 2.19
CA ASN A 26 1.11 -26.96 0.81
C ASN A 26 0.09 -27.68 -0.07
N SER A 27 -0.64 -26.94 -0.91
CA SER A 27 -1.66 -27.54 -1.79
C SER A 27 -1.87 -26.77 -3.09
N LEU A 28 -2.62 -27.39 -4.01
CA LEU A 28 -3.12 -26.77 -5.23
C LEU A 28 -4.66 -26.73 -5.19
N GLY A 29 -5.27 -25.78 -5.91
CA GLY A 29 -6.72 -25.72 -6.07
C GLY A 29 -7.40 -24.77 -5.10
N ALA A 30 -8.57 -25.14 -4.57
CA ALA A 30 -9.33 -24.30 -3.65
C ALA A 30 -9.16 -24.78 -2.21
N ILE A 31 -8.84 -23.86 -1.29
CA ILE A 31 -8.85 -24.12 0.15
C ILE A 31 -9.71 -23.07 0.87
N GLU A 32 -10.47 -23.52 1.85
CA GLU A 32 -11.20 -22.68 2.79
C GLU A 32 -10.86 -23.13 4.20
N LEU A 33 -10.35 -22.20 5.02
CA LEU A 33 -9.97 -22.45 6.40
C LEU A 33 -10.64 -21.41 7.30
N SER A 34 -11.10 -21.86 8.45
CA SER A 34 -11.78 -20.99 9.42
C SER A 34 -11.39 -21.28 10.86
N ASN A 35 -11.33 -20.23 11.69
CA ASN A 35 -11.22 -20.31 13.15
C ASN A 35 -10.04 -21.17 13.65
N SER A 36 -8.87 -20.99 13.06
CA SER A 36 -7.68 -21.76 13.39
C SER A 36 -6.41 -20.92 13.41
N GLU A 37 -5.39 -21.46 14.08
CA GLU A 37 -4.04 -20.95 14.02
C GLU A 37 -3.20 -21.91 13.17
N ILE A 38 -2.49 -21.36 12.19
CA ILE A 38 -1.73 -22.09 11.18
C ILE A 38 -0.29 -21.59 11.23
N GLU A 39 0.67 -22.49 11.05
CA GLU A 39 2.08 -22.09 11.04
C GLU A 39 2.42 -21.25 9.80
N CYS A 40 2.10 -21.75 8.61
CA CYS A 40 2.33 -21.10 7.31
C CYS A 40 1.44 -21.72 6.22
N ILE A 41 1.25 -20.99 5.13
CA ILE A 41 0.55 -21.45 3.93
C ILE A 41 1.44 -21.16 2.72
N ASP A 42 1.67 -22.17 1.87
CA ASP A 42 2.26 -22.02 0.55
C ASP A 42 1.35 -22.71 -0.47
N HIS A 43 0.58 -21.91 -1.21
CA HIS A 43 -0.53 -22.40 -2.01
C HIS A 43 -0.50 -21.85 -3.43
N SER A 44 -1.08 -22.60 -4.36
CA SER A 44 -1.42 -22.07 -5.68
C SER A 44 -2.88 -22.35 -5.99
N GLY A 45 -3.67 -21.28 -6.04
CA GLY A 45 -5.09 -21.33 -6.37
C GLY A 45 -5.93 -20.41 -5.50
N SER A 46 -7.19 -20.78 -5.28
CA SER A 46 -8.13 -19.96 -4.51
C SER A 46 -8.03 -20.27 -3.02
N VAL A 47 -7.87 -19.24 -2.20
CA VAL A 47 -7.76 -19.34 -0.75
C VAL A 47 -8.80 -18.43 -0.11
N LYS A 48 -9.60 -18.98 0.80
CA LYS A 48 -10.50 -18.23 1.67
C LYS A 48 -10.15 -18.49 3.13
N LEU A 49 -9.83 -17.43 3.88
CA LEU A 49 -9.46 -17.51 5.29
C LEU A 49 -10.43 -16.67 6.12
N ILE A 50 -11.00 -17.26 7.17
CA ILE A 50 -11.95 -16.60 8.07
C ILE A 50 -11.48 -16.76 9.51
N ASN A 51 -11.22 -15.67 10.22
CA ASN A 51 -10.75 -15.67 11.60
C ASN A 51 -9.51 -16.56 11.78
N ILE A 52 -8.49 -16.33 10.95
CA ILE A 52 -7.26 -17.13 10.92
C ILE A 52 -6.09 -16.33 11.47
N LYS A 53 -5.23 -16.99 12.24
CA LYS A 53 -3.91 -16.49 12.59
C LYS A 53 -2.84 -17.35 11.91
N ILE A 54 -2.07 -16.77 11.00
CA ILE A 54 -0.90 -17.41 10.39
C ILE A 54 0.33 -16.91 11.14
N LYS A 55 1.07 -17.81 11.78
CA LYS A 55 2.20 -17.45 12.64
C LYS A 55 3.38 -16.88 11.86
N LYS A 56 3.59 -17.35 10.62
CA LYS A 56 4.71 -16.98 9.75
C LYS A 56 4.20 -16.46 8.40
N ASN A 57 4.54 -17.18 7.32
CA ASN A 57 4.37 -16.73 5.96
C ASN A 57 3.08 -17.25 5.32
N TYR A 58 2.45 -16.39 4.54
CA TYR A 58 1.44 -16.74 3.56
C TYR A 58 1.99 -16.48 2.15
N ILE A 59 2.00 -17.50 1.32
CA ILE A 59 2.39 -17.43 -0.09
C ILE A 59 1.23 -17.92 -0.94
N ASN A 60 0.74 -17.09 -1.85
CA ASN A 60 -0.25 -17.53 -2.83
C ASN A 60 -0.09 -16.83 -4.18
N SER A 61 -0.12 -17.60 -5.27
CA SER A 61 -0.12 -17.06 -6.64
C SER A 61 -1.52 -16.92 -7.25
N GLY A 62 -2.56 -17.45 -6.60
CA GLY A 62 -3.95 -17.36 -7.05
C GLY A 62 -4.78 -16.30 -6.32
N LYS A 63 -6.08 -16.56 -6.18
CA LYS A 63 -7.03 -15.64 -5.55
C LYS A 63 -7.03 -15.81 -4.03
N SER A 64 -7.02 -14.71 -3.28
CA SER A 64 -7.08 -14.72 -1.81
C SER A 64 -8.26 -13.88 -1.32
N ASN A 65 -9.05 -14.41 -0.39
CA ASN A 65 -10.13 -13.70 0.29
C ASN A 65 -10.00 -13.88 1.81
N PHE A 66 -9.62 -12.80 2.49
CA PHE A 66 -9.29 -12.80 3.91
C PHE A 66 -10.34 -12.02 4.72
N GLN A 67 -10.87 -12.67 5.76
CA GLN A 67 -11.80 -12.06 6.70
C GLN A 67 -11.24 -12.24 8.11
N ASN A 68 -10.86 -11.13 8.76
CA ASN A 68 -10.23 -11.14 10.09
C ASN A 68 -8.99 -12.03 10.14
N VAL A 69 -7.96 -11.68 9.37
CA VAL A 69 -6.72 -12.46 9.31
C VAL A 69 -5.57 -11.68 9.96
N PHE A 70 -4.80 -12.39 10.78
CA PHE A 70 -3.47 -11.95 11.23
C PHE A 70 -2.42 -12.83 10.57
N VAL A 71 -1.37 -12.23 10.02
CA VAL A 71 -0.26 -12.95 9.39
C VAL A 71 1.01 -12.13 9.51
N GLU A 72 2.15 -12.75 9.78
CA GLU A 72 3.41 -12.01 9.86
C GLU A 72 3.78 -11.43 8.48
N SER A 73 3.84 -12.27 7.45
CA SER A 73 4.29 -11.89 6.12
C SER A 73 3.43 -12.49 5.01
N ILE A 74 3.10 -11.66 4.01
CA ILE A 74 2.31 -12.04 2.84
C ILE A 74 3.15 -11.86 1.58
N ASN A 75 3.21 -12.90 0.74
CA ASN A 75 3.69 -12.83 -0.63
C ASN A 75 2.56 -13.27 -1.57
N SER A 76 2.00 -12.34 -2.34
CA SER A 76 0.86 -12.62 -3.23
C SER A 76 1.05 -12.04 -4.62
N SER A 77 1.10 -12.90 -5.64
CA SER A 77 1.15 -12.45 -7.04
C SER A 77 -0.23 -12.43 -7.72
N GLY A 78 -1.26 -13.02 -7.12
CA GLY A 78 -2.63 -13.01 -7.64
C GLY A 78 -3.53 -11.92 -7.07
N SER A 79 -4.85 -12.07 -7.27
CA SER A 79 -5.86 -11.14 -6.75
C SER A 79 -6.08 -11.36 -5.25
N PHE A 80 -6.10 -10.27 -4.49
CA PHE A 80 -6.20 -10.30 -3.04
C PHE A 80 -7.33 -9.39 -2.55
N THR A 81 -8.20 -9.92 -1.72
CA THR A 81 -9.31 -9.20 -1.08
C THR A 81 -9.23 -9.39 0.43
N ALA A 82 -9.43 -8.32 1.20
CA ALA A 82 -9.38 -8.39 2.66
C ALA A 82 -10.33 -7.42 3.37
N ASP A 83 -11.16 -7.94 4.27
CA ASP A 83 -12.08 -7.10 5.05
C ASP A 83 -11.41 -6.50 6.29
N ASN A 84 -10.58 -7.30 6.96
CA ASN A 84 -9.84 -6.93 8.16
C ASN A 84 -8.54 -7.73 8.20
N LEU A 85 -7.41 -7.07 7.95
CA LEU A 85 -6.10 -7.68 7.83
C LEU A 85 -5.07 -6.93 8.67
N THR A 86 -4.35 -7.67 9.48
CA THR A 86 -3.13 -7.20 10.14
C THR A 86 -1.93 -7.99 9.66
N ALA A 87 -0.88 -7.30 9.20
CA ALA A 87 0.39 -7.93 8.87
C ALA A 87 1.61 -7.06 9.16
N GLU A 88 2.79 -7.66 9.24
CA GLU A 88 4.04 -6.88 9.33
C GLU A 88 4.50 -6.48 7.93
N ILE A 89 4.41 -7.39 6.96
CA ILE A 89 4.88 -7.20 5.59
C ILE A 89 3.86 -7.72 4.57
N PHE A 90 3.62 -6.94 3.53
CA PHE A 90 2.94 -7.38 2.33
C PHE A 90 3.82 -7.11 1.10
N ASN A 91 4.13 -8.17 0.35
CA ASN A 91 4.71 -8.08 -0.97
C ASN A 91 3.70 -8.63 -1.98
N GLY A 92 3.35 -7.83 -2.98
CA GLY A 92 2.49 -8.34 -4.04
C GLY A 92 2.67 -7.67 -5.38
N SER A 93 2.31 -8.40 -6.42
CA SER A 93 2.33 -7.89 -7.80
C SER A 93 0.96 -7.89 -8.46
N GLY A 94 -0.03 -8.53 -7.85
CA GLY A 94 -1.42 -8.53 -8.31
C GLY A 94 -2.25 -7.37 -7.77
N ALA A 95 -3.56 -7.44 -8.00
CA ALA A 95 -4.52 -6.48 -7.49
C ALA A 95 -4.90 -6.78 -6.03
N PHE A 96 -4.83 -5.78 -5.17
CA PHE A 96 -5.23 -5.81 -3.77
C PHE A 96 -6.40 -4.86 -3.53
N TYR A 97 -7.46 -5.37 -2.89
CA TYR A 97 -8.62 -4.59 -2.47
C TYR A 97 -8.90 -4.84 -0.99
N GLY A 98 -8.82 -3.79 -0.17
CA GLY A 98 -8.95 -3.91 1.29
C GLY A 98 -9.94 -2.95 1.90
N ASP A 99 -10.61 -3.38 2.97
CA ASP A 99 -11.50 -2.52 3.76
C ASP A 99 -10.81 -1.94 4.99
N LYS A 100 -10.33 -2.78 5.93
CA LYS A 100 -9.58 -2.36 7.12
C LYS A 100 -8.22 -3.03 7.18
N ILE A 101 -7.19 -2.30 6.76
CA ILE A 101 -5.86 -2.84 6.54
C ILE A 101 -4.87 -2.17 7.48
N ASN A 102 -4.15 -2.97 8.25
CA ASN A 102 -3.05 -2.53 9.11
C ASN A 102 -1.79 -3.33 8.75
N ILE A 103 -0.93 -2.75 7.93
CA ILE A 103 0.28 -3.44 7.45
C ILE A 103 1.45 -2.49 7.58
N LYS A 104 2.47 -2.83 8.37
CA LYS A 104 3.60 -1.92 8.59
C LYS A 104 4.33 -1.58 7.29
N ASN A 105 4.68 -2.59 6.49
CA ASN A 105 5.42 -2.41 5.25
C ASN A 105 4.69 -3.01 4.05
N ILE A 106 4.44 -2.20 3.03
CA ILE A 106 3.79 -2.64 1.79
C ILE A 106 4.72 -2.41 0.61
N ASN A 107 4.99 -3.47 -0.15
CA ASN A 107 5.60 -3.42 -1.47
C ASN A 107 4.58 -3.95 -2.49
N ASN A 108 3.99 -3.08 -3.31
CA ASN A 108 3.04 -3.49 -4.33
C ASN A 108 3.34 -2.91 -5.73
N SER A 109 3.56 -3.79 -6.71
CA SER A 109 3.76 -3.38 -8.11
C SER A 109 2.48 -3.40 -8.95
N GLY A 110 1.36 -3.88 -8.38
CA GLY A 110 0.07 -3.99 -9.05
C GLY A 110 -0.88 -2.83 -8.74
N THR A 111 -2.16 -3.16 -8.56
CA THR A 111 -3.16 -2.19 -8.10
C THR A 111 -3.39 -2.38 -6.62
N PHE A 112 -3.32 -1.31 -5.83
CA PHE A 112 -3.60 -1.32 -4.40
C PHE A 112 -4.75 -0.36 -4.09
N VAL A 113 -5.87 -0.90 -3.64
CA VAL A 113 -7.03 -0.11 -3.21
C VAL A 113 -7.34 -0.42 -1.75
N SER A 114 -7.46 0.60 -0.92
CA SER A 114 -7.89 0.42 0.48
C SER A 114 -8.85 1.50 0.96
N LYS A 115 -9.95 1.10 1.59
CA LYS A 115 -10.89 2.03 2.25
C LYS A 115 -10.25 2.64 3.51
N LYS A 116 -9.66 1.81 4.37
CA LYS A 116 -8.91 2.25 5.55
C LYS A 116 -7.57 1.55 5.60
N LEU A 117 -6.49 2.33 5.53
CA LEU A 117 -5.12 1.85 5.56
C LEU A 117 -4.36 2.51 6.70
N ILE A 118 -3.71 1.69 7.52
CA ILE A 118 -2.65 2.11 8.43
C ILE A 118 -1.38 1.40 7.97
N CYS A 119 -0.35 2.17 7.65
CA CYS A 119 0.91 1.62 7.12
C CYS A 119 2.07 2.53 7.51
N ASP A 120 3.20 1.98 7.92
CA ASP A 120 4.37 2.83 8.16
C ASP A 120 4.97 3.26 6.81
N ASP A 121 5.33 2.28 5.98
CA ASP A 121 6.03 2.52 4.72
C ASP A 121 5.34 1.80 3.55
N TYR A 122 4.90 2.58 2.56
CA TYR A 122 4.39 2.07 1.29
C TYR A 122 5.40 2.33 0.16
N LYS A 123 5.70 1.28 -0.62
CA LYS A 123 6.49 1.34 -1.85
C LYS A 123 5.73 0.63 -2.96
N GLY A 124 5.64 1.25 -4.14
CA GLY A 124 4.98 0.62 -5.27
C GLY A 124 5.42 1.13 -6.63
N SER A 125 4.91 0.44 -7.65
CA SER A 125 5.17 0.77 -9.06
C SER A 125 3.91 0.64 -9.92
N GLY A 126 2.74 0.88 -9.32
CA GLY A 126 1.45 0.66 -9.95
C GLY A 126 0.40 1.66 -9.52
N ASN A 127 -0.88 1.25 -9.53
CA ASN A 127 -1.99 2.15 -9.21
C ASN A 127 -2.31 2.08 -7.72
N PHE A 128 -2.19 3.20 -7.03
CA PHE A 128 -2.59 3.32 -5.63
C PHE A 128 -3.87 4.16 -5.50
N LYS A 129 -4.85 3.65 -4.78
CA LYS A 129 -6.03 4.42 -4.34
C LYS A 129 -6.34 4.16 -2.87
N GLY A 130 -6.31 5.20 -2.05
CA GLY A 130 -6.67 5.12 -0.64
C GLY A 130 -7.66 6.20 -0.22
N TYR A 131 -8.62 5.86 0.65
CA TYR A 131 -9.66 6.77 1.11
C TYR A 131 -9.39 7.28 2.54
N ASN A 132 -9.12 6.40 3.50
CA ASN A 132 -8.77 6.79 4.86
C ASN A 132 -7.40 6.22 5.22
N VAL A 133 -6.37 6.88 4.70
CA VAL A 133 -4.99 6.42 4.81
C VAL A 133 -4.27 7.16 5.92
N LEU A 134 -3.64 6.43 6.82
CA LEU A 134 -2.63 6.94 7.73
C LEU A 134 -1.30 6.28 7.38
N LEU A 135 -0.34 7.08 6.92
CA LEU A 135 0.99 6.56 6.62
C LEU A 135 2.15 7.47 7.04
N ASN A 136 3.33 6.86 7.24
CA ASN A 136 4.55 7.61 7.44
C ASN A 136 5.18 7.95 6.09
N ASN A 137 5.77 6.99 5.36
CA ASN A 137 6.38 7.29 4.06
C ASN A 137 5.65 6.60 2.90
N PHE A 138 5.65 7.28 1.75
CA PHE A 138 5.03 6.78 0.54
C PHE A 138 5.94 6.99 -0.67
N THR A 139 6.16 5.95 -1.44
CA THR A 139 6.88 5.99 -2.72
C THR A 139 6.11 5.20 -3.76
N ASN A 140 5.78 5.80 -4.90
CA ASN A 140 5.11 5.08 -5.98
C ASN A 140 5.54 5.57 -7.37
N ASP A 141 5.94 4.65 -8.24
CA ASP A 141 6.08 4.90 -9.68
C ASP A 141 4.79 4.44 -10.39
N GLY A 142 3.80 5.32 -10.49
CA GLY A 142 2.49 5.04 -11.04
C GLY A 142 1.44 6.07 -10.61
N ALA A 143 0.17 5.80 -10.91
CA ALA A 143 -0.92 6.71 -10.56
C ALA A 143 -1.29 6.61 -9.08
N VAL A 144 -1.48 7.76 -8.43
CA VAL A 144 -1.73 7.86 -6.99
C VAL A 144 -2.95 8.73 -6.72
N ARG A 145 -3.87 8.20 -5.92
CA ARG A 145 -5.05 8.91 -5.41
C ARG A 145 -5.17 8.75 -3.90
N PHE A 146 -5.13 9.87 -3.19
CA PHE A 146 -5.55 9.96 -1.78
C PHE A 146 -6.90 10.68 -1.73
N GLU A 147 -7.86 10.11 -1.03
CA GLU A 147 -9.21 10.67 -0.90
C GLU A 147 -9.59 10.78 0.59
N GLU A 148 -10.86 11.17 0.84
CA GLU A 148 -11.53 11.32 2.13
C GLU A 148 -10.74 11.98 3.26
N ASN A 149 -10.03 11.28 4.13
CA ASN A 149 -9.38 11.89 5.30
C ASN A 149 -7.95 11.38 5.47
N SER A 150 -7.24 11.24 4.36
CA SER A 150 -5.90 10.66 4.37
C SER A 150 -4.88 11.62 5.00
N VAL A 151 -4.00 11.08 5.87
CA VAL A 151 -2.94 11.79 6.58
C VAL A 151 -1.59 11.12 6.31
N ILE A 152 -0.67 11.88 5.73
CA ILE A 152 0.68 11.46 5.40
C ILE A 152 1.66 12.23 6.29
N ASN A 153 2.33 11.54 7.21
CA ASN A 153 3.19 12.14 8.22
C ASN A 153 4.63 12.39 7.76
N GLY A 154 5.13 11.53 6.89
CA GLY A 154 6.51 11.52 6.40
C GLY A 154 6.59 11.93 4.94
N LYS A 155 7.64 11.46 4.26
CA LYS A 155 7.97 11.90 2.89
C LYS A 155 7.08 11.17 1.89
N ILE A 156 6.70 11.90 0.85
CA ILE A 156 5.99 11.33 -0.30
C ILE A 156 6.77 11.59 -1.59
N TYR A 157 7.04 10.53 -2.33
CA TYR A 157 7.64 10.58 -3.66
C TYR A 157 6.75 9.86 -4.66
N VAL A 158 6.33 10.57 -5.70
CA VAL A 158 5.47 10.00 -6.75
C VAL A 158 6.05 10.31 -8.10
N LYS A 159 6.23 9.27 -8.91
CA LYS A 159 6.53 9.41 -10.34
C LYS A 159 5.30 8.95 -11.09
N GLY A 160 4.59 9.89 -11.73
CA GLY A 160 3.28 9.62 -12.33
C GLY A 160 2.17 10.54 -11.85
N TYR A 161 0.92 10.21 -12.19
CA TYR A 161 -0.23 11.04 -11.86
C TYR A 161 -0.45 11.13 -10.34
N PHE A 162 -0.65 12.35 -9.83
CA PHE A 162 -0.93 12.59 -8.43
C PHE A 162 -2.22 13.38 -8.23
N TYR A 163 -3.13 12.81 -7.43
CA TYR A 163 -4.37 13.43 -7.00
C TYR A 163 -4.55 13.25 -5.49
N ALA A 164 -4.94 14.32 -4.81
CA ALA A 164 -5.32 14.28 -3.42
C ALA A 164 -6.61 15.07 -3.16
N GLU A 165 -7.47 14.52 -2.32
CA GLU A 165 -8.75 15.09 -1.92
C GLU A 165 -8.93 14.97 -0.41
N ASN A 166 -9.33 16.07 0.24
CA ASN A 166 -9.55 16.16 1.70
C ASN A 166 -8.44 15.49 2.55
N SER A 167 -7.20 15.65 2.10
CA SER A 167 -6.02 14.98 2.69
C SER A 167 -5.07 15.97 3.37
N THR A 168 -4.24 15.50 4.28
CA THR A 168 -3.20 16.30 4.95
C THR A 168 -1.81 15.70 4.74
N PHE A 169 -0.88 16.51 4.24
CA PHE A 169 0.51 16.15 4.03
C PHE A 169 1.40 17.00 4.95
N ASN A 170 2.04 16.35 5.93
CA ASN A 170 2.81 17.02 6.99
C ASN A 170 4.26 17.36 6.60
N LYS A 171 4.70 16.88 5.44
CA LYS A 171 6.01 17.13 4.82
C LYS A 171 5.83 17.51 3.35
N ALA A 172 6.95 17.86 2.70
CA ALA A 172 6.97 18.17 1.28
C ALA A 172 6.52 16.99 0.41
N ILE A 173 5.81 17.32 -0.68
CA ILE A 173 5.40 16.37 -1.71
C ILE A 173 6.37 16.46 -2.87
N PHE A 174 7.03 15.36 -3.22
CA PHE A 174 7.93 15.26 -4.36
C PHE A 174 7.22 14.54 -5.49
N VAL A 175 7.03 15.21 -6.63
CA VAL A 175 6.32 14.62 -7.77
C VAL A 175 7.11 14.79 -9.07
N GLU A 176 7.39 13.68 -9.75
CA GLU A 176 7.84 13.67 -11.14
C GLU A 176 6.62 13.43 -12.04
N SER A 177 5.95 14.52 -12.43
CA SER A 177 4.73 14.48 -13.24
C SER A 177 4.51 15.78 -14.00
N ASN A 178 3.65 15.72 -15.02
CA ASN A 178 3.14 16.90 -15.70
C ASN A 178 1.96 17.55 -14.98
N LYS A 179 1.28 16.80 -14.08
CA LYS A 179 0.07 17.25 -13.42
C LYS A 179 -0.03 16.77 -11.98
N VAL A 180 -0.21 17.73 -11.08
CA VAL A 180 -0.56 17.54 -9.67
C VAL A 180 -1.90 18.22 -9.43
N LYS A 181 -2.85 17.54 -8.80
CA LYS A 181 -4.12 18.15 -8.36
C LYS A 181 -4.37 17.88 -6.88
N ILE A 182 -4.63 18.94 -6.13
CA ILE A 182 -5.15 18.86 -4.75
C ILE A 182 -6.50 19.56 -4.66
N THR A 183 -7.48 18.92 -4.02
CA THR A 183 -8.85 19.43 -3.92
C THR A 183 -9.51 19.19 -2.55
N ASN A 184 -10.67 19.82 -2.34
CA ASN A 184 -11.57 19.69 -1.19
C ASN A 184 -10.86 19.72 0.17
N LYS A 185 -10.40 20.88 0.62
CA LYS A 185 -9.75 21.09 1.93
C LYS A 185 -8.43 20.34 2.12
N THR A 186 -7.80 19.89 1.03
CA THR A 186 -6.46 19.30 1.13
C THR A 186 -5.46 20.34 1.62
N LYS A 187 -4.59 19.93 2.54
CA LYS A 187 -3.52 20.76 3.11
C LYS A 187 -2.18 20.11 2.87
N THR A 188 -1.22 20.87 2.36
CA THR A 188 0.17 20.42 2.25
C THR A 188 1.13 21.53 2.65
N LYS A 189 2.35 21.15 3.04
CA LYS A 189 3.43 22.10 3.30
C LYS A 189 4.03 22.61 2.00
N GLU A 190 4.65 21.75 1.23
CA GLU A 190 5.43 22.14 0.05
C GLU A 190 5.14 21.17 -1.09
N ILE A 191 5.26 21.66 -2.33
CA ILE A 191 5.16 20.81 -3.53
C ILE A 191 6.40 21.06 -4.39
N ILE A 192 7.15 19.99 -4.64
CA ILE A 192 8.36 20.00 -5.46
C ILE A 192 8.10 19.14 -6.69
N ILE A 193 7.98 19.81 -7.83
CA ILE A 193 7.84 19.16 -9.13
C ILE A 193 9.22 18.89 -9.69
N LYS A 194 9.63 17.62 -9.63
CA LYS A 194 10.94 17.15 -10.05
C LYS A 194 11.11 17.22 -11.56
N LYS A 195 12.34 17.48 -12.01
CA LYS A 195 12.73 17.31 -13.41
C LYS A 195 12.49 15.86 -13.82
N SER A 196 11.82 15.64 -14.95
CA SER A 196 11.65 14.28 -15.47
C SER A 196 12.74 13.96 -16.47
N SER A 197 13.36 12.79 -16.34
CA SER A 197 14.41 12.32 -17.25
C SER A 197 13.90 12.10 -18.69
N PHE A 198 12.58 12.05 -18.89
CA PHE A 198 11.94 11.70 -20.16
C PHE A 198 11.02 12.79 -20.73
N SER A 199 11.13 14.04 -20.26
CA SER A 199 10.10 15.05 -20.57
C SER A 199 10.16 15.59 -22.01
N PHE A 200 9.31 15.03 -22.89
CA PHE A 200 8.79 15.67 -24.10
C PHE A 200 7.77 16.78 -23.79
N PHE A 201 7.37 16.93 -22.52
CA PHE A 201 6.33 17.86 -22.09
C PHE A 201 6.94 19.16 -21.58
N ASN A 202 6.62 20.26 -22.26
CA ASN A 202 7.22 21.56 -21.96
C ASN A 202 6.55 22.28 -20.78
N LYS A 203 5.38 21.82 -20.30
CA LYS A 203 4.61 22.50 -19.26
C LYS A 203 4.15 21.57 -18.16
N LYS A 204 4.28 22.03 -16.93
CA LYS A 204 3.93 21.33 -15.70
C LYS A 204 2.89 22.13 -14.93
N TYR A 205 1.88 21.45 -14.39
CA TYR A 205 0.74 22.09 -13.76
C TYR A 205 0.50 21.60 -12.34
N VAL A 206 0.28 22.54 -11.43
CA VAL A 206 -0.21 22.28 -10.07
C VAL A 206 -1.56 22.97 -9.91
N TYR A 207 -2.61 22.18 -9.73
CA TYR A 207 -3.97 22.65 -9.50
C TYR A 207 -4.28 22.64 -8.01
N ILE A 208 -4.68 23.79 -7.47
CA ILE A 208 -5.06 23.97 -6.07
C ILE A 208 -6.50 24.45 -6.04
N ASP A 209 -7.41 23.54 -5.73
CA ASP A 209 -8.85 23.78 -5.75
C ASP A 209 -9.42 23.65 -4.34
N ASN A 210 -10.00 24.73 -3.80
CA ASN A 210 -10.58 24.74 -2.44
C ASN A 210 -9.64 24.12 -1.37
N SER A 211 -8.33 24.34 -1.52
CA SER A 211 -7.25 23.66 -0.78
C SER A 211 -6.13 24.64 -0.48
N THR A 212 -5.20 24.26 0.41
CA THR A 212 -4.12 25.15 0.85
C THR A 212 -2.75 24.50 0.73
N VAL A 213 -1.82 25.20 0.08
CA VAL A 213 -0.38 24.95 0.16
C VAL A 213 0.22 25.99 1.11
N ASN A 214 0.75 25.56 2.25
CA ASN A 214 1.21 26.45 3.32
C ASN A 214 2.61 27.02 3.09
N GLY A 215 3.43 26.36 2.27
CA GLY A 215 4.79 26.73 1.93
C GLY A 215 4.96 26.89 0.42
N ASP A 216 6.17 26.64 -0.05
CA ASP A 216 6.57 26.97 -1.42
C ASP A 216 6.20 25.88 -2.44
N ILE A 217 6.11 26.31 -3.70
CA ILE A 217 6.02 25.42 -4.86
C ILE A 217 7.26 25.63 -5.73
N LEU A 218 8.00 24.55 -5.98
CA LEU A 218 9.21 24.55 -6.80
C LEU A 218 9.00 23.69 -8.04
N PHE A 219 9.29 24.25 -9.21
CA PHE A 219 9.43 23.50 -10.46
C PHE A 219 10.90 23.50 -10.87
N GLU A 220 11.55 22.34 -10.84
CA GLU A 220 12.98 22.24 -11.14
C GLU A 220 13.30 22.56 -12.62
N ASP A 221 12.32 22.44 -13.51
CA ASP A 221 12.49 22.72 -14.95
C ASP A 221 12.23 24.19 -15.35
N GLY A 222 11.84 25.06 -14.41
CA GLY A 222 11.62 26.48 -14.71
C GLY A 222 10.35 26.83 -15.51
N ASN A 223 9.58 25.83 -15.98
CA ASN A 223 8.42 26.00 -16.87
C ASN A 223 7.08 25.57 -16.24
N GLY A 224 6.89 25.88 -14.96
CA GLY A 224 5.69 25.54 -14.19
C GLY A 224 4.53 26.52 -14.32
N THR A 225 3.33 26.05 -14.08
CA THR A 225 2.14 26.90 -13.85
C THR A 225 1.37 26.38 -12.64
N VAL A 226 1.15 27.25 -11.67
CA VAL A 226 0.23 27.01 -10.55
C VAL A 226 -1.12 27.64 -10.90
N ILE A 227 -2.19 26.86 -10.76
CA ILE A 227 -3.56 27.29 -11.01
C ILE A 227 -4.31 27.24 -9.69
N LEU A 228 -4.76 28.40 -9.22
CA LEU A 228 -5.68 28.51 -8.08
C LEU A 228 -7.12 28.53 -8.61
N GLU A 229 -7.93 27.61 -8.11
CA GLU A 229 -9.35 27.48 -8.43
C GLU A 229 -10.17 27.65 -7.16
N ASN A 230 -11.33 28.30 -7.27
CA ASN A 230 -12.25 28.51 -6.16
C ASN A 230 -11.55 29.17 -4.95
N ASN A 231 -11.63 28.54 -3.77
CA ASN A 231 -11.00 29.02 -2.54
C ASN A 231 -9.56 28.50 -2.36
N GLY A 232 -8.87 28.15 -3.45
CA GLY A 232 -7.49 27.69 -3.44
C GLY A 232 -6.53 28.75 -2.88
N LYS A 233 -5.61 28.35 -2.00
CA LYS A 233 -4.65 29.24 -1.34
C LYS A 233 -3.22 28.71 -1.47
N LEU A 234 -2.30 29.63 -1.76
CA LEU A 234 -0.87 29.42 -1.69
C LEU A 234 -0.28 30.51 -0.78
N ASN A 235 0.34 30.10 0.33
CA ASN A 235 0.90 31.02 1.31
C ASN A 235 2.42 31.25 1.11
N GLY A 236 3.09 30.38 0.35
CA GLY A 236 4.51 30.53 0.01
C GLY A 236 4.75 31.15 -1.37
N LYS A 237 5.98 31.02 -1.85
CA LYS A 237 6.45 31.50 -3.15
C LYS A 237 6.39 30.40 -4.21
N ILE A 238 6.45 30.84 -5.47
CA ILE A 238 6.59 29.96 -6.63
C ILE A 238 7.99 30.16 -7.20
N TYR A 239 8.73 29.07 -7.40
CA TYR A 239 10.03 29.06 -8.07
C TYR A 239 9.94 28.26 -9.36
N GLY A 240 10.47 28.82 -10.44
CA GLY A 240 10.47 28.15 -11.75
C GLY A 240 9.07 28.03 -12.38
N GLY A 241 8.15 28.94 -12.06
CA GLY A 241 6.81 28.91 -12.63
C GLY A 241 6.05 30.21 -12.41
N ILE A 242 4.83 30.26 -12.95
CA ILE A 242 3.92 31.42 -12.83
C ILE A 242 2.62 31.04 -12.11
N LEU A 243 1.97 32.02 -11.50
CA LEU A 243 0.65 31.88 -10.90
C LEU A 243 -0.44 32.28 -11.89
N LYS A 244 -1.51 31.49 -11.98
CA LYS A 244 -2.78 31.85 -12.62
C LYS A 244 -3.92 31.68 -11.63
N LYS A 245 -4.84 32.64 -11.60
CA LYS A 245 -6.06 32.59 -10.80
C LYS A 245 -7.25 32.46 -11.76
N LEU A 246 -8.15 31.52 -11.46
CA LEU A 246 -9.40 31.32 -12.18
C LEU A 246 -10.59 31.70 -11.29
#